data_AF-A0A517PWF8-F1
#
_entry.id   AF-A0A517PWF8-F1
#
_cell.length_a   1.000
_cell.length_b   1.000
_cell.length_c   1.000
_cell.angle_alpha   90.00
_cell.angle_beta   90.00
_cell.angle_gamma   90.00
#
_symmetry.space_group_name_H-M   'P 1'
#
loop_
_entity.id
_entity.type
_entity.pdbx_description
1 polymer ?
#
loop_
_entity_poly.entity_id
_entity_poly.type
_entity_poly.pdbx_seq_one_letter_code
_entity_poly.pdbx_strand_id
1 'polypeptide(L)'
;MTSHADSNLSDPEFLSPEEFAQFSGLSVPTIHRYLKSGRLPYIQPGGFRCRILIPQNALNSSGKIPSENSPPVPPRAKKPQAKTSGPEPAWKKKHKVLKNKK
;
A
#
# COMPACT_ATOMS: atom_id res chain seq x y z
N MET A 1 31.80 37.62 23.73
CA MET A 1 30.78 37.54 22.68
C MET A 1 31.39 36.83 21.49
N THR A 2 31.28 35.51 21.43
CA THR A 2 31.66 34.72 20.24
C THR A 2 30.77 33.49 20.23
N SER A 3 29.78 33.55 19.35
CA SER A 3 28.73 32.57 19.13
C SER A 3 29.33 31.35 18.42
N HIS A 4 29.52 30.24 19.11
CA HIS A 4 29.77 28.96 18.44
C HIS A 4 28.44 28.41 17.94
N ALA A 5 28.11 28.77 16.70
CA ALA A 5 27.15 28.06 15.89
C ALA A 5 27.78 26.71 15.52
N ASP A 6 27.68 25.72 16.41
CA ASP A 6 28.05 24.36 16.05
C ASP A 6 26.98 23.83 15.11
N SER A 7 27.41 23.68 13.87
CA SER A 7 26.61 23.28 12.75
C SER A 7 26.25 21.82 12.97
N ASN A 8 25.00 21.56 13.33
CA ASN A 8 24.44 20.21 13.32
C ASN A 8 24.36 19.76 11.86
N LEU A 9 25.50 19.36 11.29
CA LEU A 9 25.60 18.53 10.10
C LEU A 9 25.24 17.12 10.56
N SER A 10 23.97 16.94 10.94
CA SER A 10 23.42 15.65 11.28
C SER A 10 23.45 14.80 10.00
N ASP A 11 24.33 13.81 9.98
CA ASP A 11 24.17 12.67 9.08
C ASP A 11 22.70 12.25 9.10
N PRO A 12 22.09 11.94 7.95
CA PRO A 12 20.70 11.55 7.92
C PRO A 12 20.54 10.28 8.76
N GLU A 13 20.01 10.44 9.97
CA GLU A 13 19.75 9.33 10.86
C GLU A 13 18.70 8.44 10.20
N PHE A 14 19.02 7.16 10.04
CA PHE A 14 18.15 6.18 9.41
C PHE A 14 17.49 5.33 10.49
N LEU A 15 16.17 5.21 10.39
CA LEU A 15 15.33 4.45 11.32
C LEU A 15 14.84 3.15 10.66
N SER A 16 14.71 2.10 11.44
CA SER A 16 13.94 0.91 11.05
C SER A 16 12.44 1.22 10.96
N PRO A 17 11.63 0.40 10.26
CA PRO A 17 10.17 0.54 10.25
C PRO A 17 9.56 0.55 11.66
N GLU A 18 10.12 -0.22 12.59
CA GLU A 18 9.69 -0.32 13.98
C GLU A 18 9.99 0.97 14.76
N GLU A 19 11.19 1.51 14.62
CA GLU A 19 11.56 2.79 15.25
C GLU A 19 10.74 3.94 14.65
N PHE A 20 10.58 3.97 13.33
CA PHE A 20 9.77 4.98 12.66
C PHE A 20 8.30 4.94 13.12
N ALA A 21 7.75 3.76 13.44
CA ALA A 21 6.42 3.64 14.02
C ALA A 21 6.31 4.34 15.38
N GLN A 22 7.32 4.18 16.23
CA GLN A 22 7.35 4.80 17.55
C GLN A 22 7.38 6.33 17.45
N PHE A 23 8.16 6.88 16.52
CA PHE A 23 8.29 8.33 16.36
C PHE A 23 7.13 8.97 15.58
N SER A 24 6.60 8.30 14.57
CA SER A 24 5.51 8.84 13.73
C SER A 24 4.11 8.63 14.30
N GLY A 25 3.95 7.72 15.26
CA GLY A 25 2.64 7.28 15.75
C GLY A 25 1.86 6.41 14.75
N LEU A 26 2.48 6.02 13.63
CA LEU A 26 1.88 5.13 12.65
C LEU A 26 2.12 3.67 13.02
N SER A 27 1.19 2.79 12.65
CA SER A 27 1.41 1.34 12.80
C SER A 27 2.42 0.81 11.79
N VAL A 28 3.21 -0.19 12.18
CA VAL A 28 4.19 -0.87 11.31
C VAL A 28 3.57 -1.35 9.97
N PRO A 29 2.35 -1.93 9.93
CA PRO A 29 1.70 -2.28 8.67
C PRO A 29 1.41 -1.07 7.77
N THR A 30 1.05 0.08 8.36
CA THR A 30 0.83 1.34 7.62
C THR A 30 2.11 1.84 7.00
N ILE A 31 3.23 1.75 7.72
CA ILE A 31 4.55 2.08 7.20
C ILE A 31 4.88 1.18 6.01
N HIS A 32 4.76 -0.14 6.13
CA HIS A 32 4.97 -1.05 5.00
C HIS A 32 4.06 -0.74 3.80
N ARG A 33 2.81 -0.36 4.04
CA ARG A 33 1.88 0.08 2.98
C ARG A 33 2.39 1.36 2.29
N TYR A 34 2.91 2.33 3.05
CA TYR A 34 3.46 3.57 2.51
C TYR A 34 4.76 3.35 1.75
N LEU A 35 5.62 2.47 2.24
CA LEU A 35 6.84 2.04 1.53
C LEU A 35 6.48 1.39 0.19
N LYS A 36 5.53 0.45 0.18
CA LYS A 36 5.06 -0.22 -1.05
C LYS A 36 4.38 0.73 -2.05
N SER A 37 3.72 1.78 -1.56
CA SER A 37 3.04 2.76 -2.40
C SER A 37 3.92 3.95 -2.79
N GLY A 38 5.19 3.98 -2.37
CA GLY A 38 6.12 5.08 -2.65
C GLY A 38 5.79 6.39 -1.92
N ARG A 39 4.97 6.32 -0.87
CA ARG A 39 4.56 7.48 -0.06
C ARG A 39 5.59 7.86 0.99
N LEU A 40 6.51 6.96 1.32
CA LEU A 40 7.56 7.16 2.30
C LEU A 40 8.92 6.85 1.66
N PRO A 41 9.92 7.75 1.78
CA PRO A 41 11.25 7.49 1.26
C PRO A 41 11.92 6.37 2.08
N TYR A 42 12.66 5.50 1.41
CA TYR A 42 13.44 4.46 2.07
C TYR A 42 14.64 4.02 1.24
N ILE A 43 15.61 3.41 1.92
CA ILE A 43 16.80 2.81 1.32
C ILE A 43 16.90 1.36 1.79
N GLN A 44 17.36 0.48 0.92
CA GLN A 44 17.57 -0.93 1.20
C GLN A 44 19.01 -1.31 0.80
N PRO A 45 20.00 -1.13 1.70
CA PRO A 45 21.41 -1.23 1.32
C PRO A 45 21.82 -2.63 0.81
N GLY A 46 21.13 -3.68 1.24
CA GLY A 46 21.36 -5.05 0.78
C GLY A 46 20.51 -5.49 -0.42
N GLY A 47 19.65 -4.62 -0.96
CA GLY A 47 18.71 -5.00 -2.02
C GLY A 47 17.56 -5.87 -1.52
N PHE A 48 16.85 -6.52 -2.45
CA PHE A 48 15.57 -7.19 -2.17
C PHE A 48 15.61 -8.14 -0.97
N ARG A 49 14.58 -8.07 -0.11
CA ARG A 49 14.45 -8.81 1.18
C ARG A 49 15.48 -8.47 2.27
N CYS A 50 16.31 -7.45 2.10
CA CYS A 50 17.16 -6.95 3.18
C CYS A 50 16.45 -5.89 4.03
N ARG A 51 17.14 -5.43 5.08
CA ARG A 51 16.69 -4.37 5.99
C ARG A 51 16.28 -3.10 5.24
N ILE A 52 15.18 -2.49 5.68
CA ILE A 52 14.69 -1.21 5.18
C ILE A 52 15.13 -0.12 6.17
N LEU A 53 15.64 0.97 5.63
CA LEU A 53 16.06 2.15 6.37
C LEU A 53 15.24 3.35 5.90
N ILE A 54 14.60 4.01 6.84
CA ILE A 54 13.72 5.17 6.61
C ILE A 54 14.44 6.40 7.15
N PRO A 55 14.69 7.43 6.33
CA PRO A 55 15.29 8.67 6.80
C PRO A 55 14.45 9.33 7.91
N GLN A 56 15.08 9.76 9.01
CA GLN A 56 14.40 10.45 10.12
C GLN A 56 13.74 11.75 9.66
N ASN A 57 14.32 12.45 8.67
CA ASN A 57 13.71 13.65 8.08
C ASN A 57 12.32 13.42 7.45
N ALA A 58 11.96 12.16 7.16
CA ALA A 58 10.64 11.79 6.67
C ALA A 58 9.54 11.99 7.72
N LEU A 59 9.87 12.05 9.02
CA LEU A 59 8.93 12.40 10.09
C LEU A 59 8.34 13.80 9.88
N ASN A 60 9.18 14.74 9.48
CA ASN A 60 8.81 16.15 9.28
C ASN A 60 8.04 16.36 7.96
N SER A 61 8.16 15.43 7.01
CA SER A 61 7.51 15.50 5.70
C SER A 61 6.06 15.01 5.70
N SER A 62 5.52 14.65 6.86
CA SER A 62 4.20 14.01 7.06
C SER A 62 2.98 14.91 6.75
N GLY A 63 3.16 16.13 6.24
CA GLY A 63 2.10 17.10 5.93
C GLY A 63 1.16 16.79 4.76
N LYS A 64 1.25 15.60 4.14
CA LYS A 64 0.25 15.13 3.16
C LYS A 64 -0.34 13.79 3.58
N ILE A 65 -0.80 13.71 4.83
CA ILE A 65 -1.78 12.69 5.20
C ILE A 65 -3.02 12.97 4.34
N PRO A 66 -3.48 12.05 3.48
CA PRO A 66 -4.87 12.11 3.04
C PRO A 66 -5.68 11.94 4.32
N SER A 67 -6.28 13.03 4.78
CA SER A 67 -7.13 13.05 5.96
C SER A 67 -8.08 11.85 5.90
N GLU A 68 -7.90 10.92 6.83
CA GLU A 68 -8.79 9.77 7.04
C GLU A 68 -10.16 10.22 7.60
N ASN A 69 -10.39 11.55 7.68
CA ASN A 69 -11.66 12.18 7.99
C ASN A 69 -12.50 12.51 6.74
N SER A 70 -12.26 11.83 5.61
CA SER A 70 -13.34 11.70 4.64
C SER A 70 -14.37 10.74 5.24
N PRO A 71 -15.66 11.11 5.33
CA PRO A 71 -16.69 10.18 5.77
C PRO A 71 -16.54 8.88 4.96
N PRO A 72 -16.78 7.69 5.56
CA PRO A 72 -16.60 6.43 4.87
C PRO A 72 -17.41 6.49 3.59
N VAL A 73 -16.73 6.70 2.47
CA VAL A 73 -17.35 6.61 1.16
C VAL A 73 -17.85 5.18 1.14
N PRO A 74 -19.17 4.94 1.11
CA PRO A 74 -19.69 3.59 1.14
C PRO A 74 -18.95 2.81 0.06
N PRO A 75 -18.42 1.60 0.36
CA PRO A 75 -17.63 0.85 -0.59
C PRO A 75 -18.38 0.86 -1.89
N ARG A 76 -17.84 1.59 -2.89
CA ARG A 76 -18.50 1.83 -4.16
C ARG A 76 -18.84 0.45 -4.65
N ALA A 77 -20.12 0.08 -4.57
CA ALA A 77 -20.56 -1.28 -4.82
C ALA A 77 -19.97 -1.64 -6.16
N LYS A 78 -18.99 -2.55 -6.17
CA LYS A 78 -18.44 -3.08 -7.42
C LYS A 78 -19.67 -3.62 -8.11
N LYS A 79 -20.14 -2.93 -9.16
CA LYS A 79 -21.26 -3.42 -9.97
C LYS A 79 -20.94 -4.88 -10.22
N PRO A 80 -21.84 -5.83 -9.89
CA PRO A 80 -21.55 -7.23 -10.09
C PRO A 80 -21.14 -7.39 -11.55
N GLN A 81 -19.86 -7.65 -11.79
CA GLN A 81 -19.39 -7.97 -13.11
C GLN A 81 -20.20 -9.19 -13.51
N ALA A 82 -20.95 -9.08 -14.61
CA ALA A 82 -21.73 -10.18 -15.13
C ALA A 82 -20.77 -11.36 -15.26
N LYS A 83 -20.95 -12.37 -14.41
CA LYS A 83 -20.18 -13.60 -14.49
C LYS A 83 -20.55 -14.20 -15.84
N THR A 84 -19.68 -14.07 -16.82
CA THR A 84 -19.81 -14.81 -18.08
C THR A 84 -19.80 -16.28 -17.68
N SER A 85 -20.97 -16.93 -17.73
CA SER A 85 -21.05 -18.35 -17.45
C SER A 85 -20.11 -19.06 -18.39
N GLY A 86 -19.30 -19.98 -17.87
CA GLY A 86 -18.44 -20.83 -18.68
C GLY A 86 -19.23 -21.61 -19.73
N PRO A 87 -18.54 -22.26 -20.68
CA PRO A 87 -19.19 -23.07 -21.70
C PRO A 87 -20.09 -24.14 -21.06
N GLU A 88 -21.27 -24.35 -21.64
CA GLU A 88 -22.21 -25.37 -21.15
C GLU A 88 -21.54 -26.76 -21.18
N PRO A 89 -21.76 -27.59 -20.14
CA PRO A 89 -21.15 -28.91 -20.09
C PRO A 89 -21.74 -29.82 -21.17
N ALA A 90 -20.88 -30.65 -21.77
CA ALA A 90 -21.18 -31.43 -22.99
C ALA A 90 -22.40 -32.35 -22.85
N TRP A 91 -22.72 -32.82 -21.64
CA TRP A 91 -23.86 -33.70 -21.39
C TRP A 91 -25.22 -33.02 -21.61
N LYS A 92 -25.32 -31.69 -21.51
CA LYS A 92 -26.57 -30.94 -21.77
C LYS A 92 -26.91 -30.82 -23.27
N LYS A 93 -25.92 -30.95 -24.17
CA LYS A 93 -26.12 -30.75 -25.62
C LYS A 93 -26.93 -31.88 -26.28
N LYS A 94 -26.96 -33.09 -25.69
CA LYS A 94 -27.56 -34.28 -26.30
C LYS A 94 -29.09 -34.30 -26.27
N HIS A 95 -29.75 -33.51 -25.41
CA HIS A 95 -31.21 -33.54 -25.26
C HIS A 95 -31.99 -32.60 -26.20
N LYS A 96 -31.31 -31.75 -27.00
CA LYS A 96 -32.00 -30.81 -27.92
C LYS A 96 -32.31 -31.39 -29.30
N VAL A 97 -31.74 -32.54 -29.68
CA VAL A 97 -31.84 -33.07 -31.06
C VAL A 97 -33.19 -33.75 -31.35
N LEU A 98 -34.05 -33.97 -30.34
CA LEU A 98 -35.29 -34.76 -30.50
C LEU A 98 -36.58 -33.94 -30.67
N LYS A 99 -36.53 -32.60 -30.75
CA LYS A 99 -37.75 -31.77 -30.78
C LYS A 99 -38.15 -31.15 -32.13
N ASN A 100 -37.46 -31.48 -33.22
CA ASN A 100 -37.77 -30.94 -34.55
C ASN A 100 -37.82 -32.06 -35.58
N LYS A 101 -38.87 -32.89 -35.54
CA LYS A 101 -39.32 -33.64 -36.72
C LYS A 101 -40.84 -33.78 -36.64
N LYS A 102 -41.52 -32.87 -37.34
CA LYS A 102 -42.93 -32.94 -37.68
C LYS A 102 -43.00 -33.35 -39.14
#